data_AF-A0A7W8HWN0-F1
#
_entry.id   AF-A0A7W8HWN0-F1
#
_cell.length_a   1.000
_cell.length_b   1.000
_cell.length_c   1.000
_cell.angle_alpha   90.00
_cell.angle_beta   90.00
_cell.angle_gamma   90.00
#
_symmetry.space_group_name_H-M   'P 1'
#
loop_
_entity.id
_entity.type
_entity.pdbx_description
1 polymer ?
#
loop_
_entity_poly.entity_id
_entity_poly.type
_entity_poly.pdbx_seq_one_letter_code
_entity_poly.pdbx_strand_id
1 'polypeptide(L)'
;MNDVAAEAAVVGRNDKGRSNGGLFRFLPGFVLILVLFIAGQLIFRDPRAVLFDIEGYKLAWVEVLMVAAAIVAMAEQLKVSKPGVNQINEALLIGLVAVVQIVLFTLGASGVAGFDMFANTEFVLLTLINVAQTVVAFQINAATLMRTISSG
;
A
#
# COMPACT_ATOMS: atom_id res chain seq x y z
N MET A 1 25.43 45.44 4.23
CA MET A 1 25.75 44.25 5.06
C MET A 1 24.62 43.85 6.03
N ASN A 2 23.38 44.33 5.85
CA ASN A 2 22.26 44.02 6.74
C ASN A 2 21.18 43.10 6.13
N ASP A 3 21.21 42.83 4.82
CA ASP A 3 20.17 42.00 4.16
C ASP A 3 20.41 40.49 4.32
N VAL A 4 21.67 40.04 4.39
CA VAL A 4 22.01 38.61 4.51
C VAL A 4 21.58 38.03 5.86
N ALA A 5 21.55 38.85 6.92
CA ALA A 5 21.09 38.42 8.24
C ALA A 5 19.55 38.35 8.33
N ALA A 6 18.83 39.17 7.56
CA ALA A 6 17.37 39.13 7.50
C ALA A 6 16.87 37.92 6.72
N GLU A 7 17.56 37.56 5.63
CA GLU A 7 17.23 36.36 4.84
C GLU A 7 17.53 35.07 5.62
N ALA A 8 18.62 35.02 6.39
CA ALA A 8 18.94 33.90 7.28
C ALA A 8 17.94 33.74 8.45
N ALA A 9 17.34 34.83 8.92
CA ALA A 9 16.35 34.80 10.00
C ALA A 9 14.97 34.29 9.54
N VAL A 10 14.62 34.45 8.26
CA VAL A 10 13.36 33.95 7.69
C VAL A 10 13.42 32.44 7.40
N VAL A 11 14.61 31.89 7.14
CA VAL A 11 14.82 30.45 6.86
C VAL A 11 14.76 29.59 8.15
N GLY A 12 14.94 30.17 9.34
CA GLY A 12 15.03 29.41 10.59
C GLY A 12 13.71 29.16 11.35
N ARG A 13 12.55 29.55 10.79
CA ARG A 13 11.30 29.61 11.57
C ARG A 13 10.09 29.04 10.83
N ASN A 14 10.19 27.85 10.24
CA ASN A 14 8.98 27.10 9.86
C ASN A 14 9.10 25.56 9.91
N ASP A 15 10.12 25.00 10.58
CA ASP A 15 10.23 23.55 10.84
C ASP A 15 9.51 23.09 12.12
N LYS A 16 8.39 23.74 12.46
CA LYS A 16 7.44 23.21 13.45
C LYS A 16 6.12 22.81 12.79
N GLY A 17 6.23 22.06 11.69
CA GLY A 17 5.13 21.28 11.15
C GLY A 17 4.80 20.14 12.12
N ARG A 18 3.70 20.30 12.86
CA ARG A 18 3.08 19.34 13.78
C ARG A 18 3.28 17.90 13.34
N SER A 19 4.11 17.16 14.06
CA SER A 19 4.15 15.71 14.01
C SER A 19 2.89 15.14 14.69
N ASN A 20 1.75 15.22 14.01
CA ASN A 20 0.67 14.26 14.25
C ASN A 20 1.07 12.95 13.56
N GLY A 21 2.15 12.33 14.06
CA GLY A 21 2.63 11.02 13.64
C GLY A 21 1.72 9.95 14.21
N GLY A 22 0.46 9.93 13.76
CA GLY A 22 -0.50 8.90 14.14
C GLY A 22 -0.06 7.53 13.64
N LEU A 23 -0.50 6.50 14.34
CA LEU A 23 -0.35 5.07 14.07
C LEU A 23 -0.40 4.68 12.57
N PHE A 24 -1.15 5.44 11.75
CA PHE A 24 -1.26 5.32 10.30
C PHE A 24 0.04 5.55 9.51
N ARG A 25 1.09 6.13 10.09
CA ARG A 25 2.38 6.32 9.39
C ARG A 25 3.10 4.99 9.12
N PHE A 26 2.93 4.02 10.00
CA PHE A 26 3.63 2.73 9.94
C PHE A 26 2.76 1.59 9.40
N LEU A 27 1.49 1.84 9.12
CA LEU A 27 0.60 0.85 8.51
C LEU A 27 0.78 0.89 6.98
N PRO A 28 1.21 -0.21 6.35
CA PRO A 28 1.16 -0.33 4.90
C PRO A 28 -0.27 -0.11 4.41
N GLY A 29 -0.43 0.59 3.30
CA GLY A 29 -1.72 0.87 2.69
C GLY A 29 -2.49 -0.41 2.37
N PHE A 30 -1.79 -1.51 2.05
CA PHE A 30 -2.45 -2.79 1.84
C PHE A 30 -3.09 -3.43 3.07
N VAL A 31 -2.71 -3.02 4.29
CA VAL A 31 -3.46 -3.40 5.50
C VAL A 31 -4.89 -2.86 5.41
N LEU A 32 -5.07 -1.62 4.95
CA LEU A 32 -6.39 -1.04 4.76
C LEU A 32 -7.18 -1.80 3.69
N ILE A 33 -6.54 -2.13 2.55
CA ILE A 33 -7.17 -2.92 1.50
C ILE A 33 -7.63 -4.29 2.02
N LEU A 34 -6.81 -4.96 2.83
CA LEU A 34 -7.17 -6.23 3.45
C LEU A 34 -8.36 -6.08 4.41
N VAL A 35 -8.36 -5.06 5.27
CA VAL A 35 -9.48 -4.78 6.18
C VAL A 35 -10.76 -4.48 5.40
N LEU A 36 -10.67 -3.69 4.33
CA LEU A 36 -11.81 -3.37 3.47
C LEU A 36 -12.33 -4.62 2.74
N PHE A 37 -11.45 -5.52 2.30
CA PHE A 37 -11.87 -6.80 1.74
C PHE A 37 -12.65 -7.63 2.75
N ILE A 38 -12.13 -7.78 3.97
CA ILE A 38 -12.79 -8.53 5.05
C ILE A 38 -14.14 -7.90 5.39
N ALA A 39 -14.18 -6.59 5.62
CA ALA A 39 -15.42 -5.87 5.92
C ALA A 39 -16.43 -5.97 4.77
N GLY A 40 -15.95 -5.85 3.53
CA GLY A 40 -16.74 -6.03 2.32
C GLY A 40 -17.37 -7.42 2.25
N GLN A 41 -16.60 -8.47 2.50
CA GLN A 41 -17.10 -9.85 2.54
C GLN A 41 -18.13 -10.11 3.67
N LEU A 42 -17.97 -9.45 4.81
CA LEU A 42 -18.92 -9.55 5.91
C LEU A 42 -20.28 -8.89 5.59
N ILE A 43 -20.30 -7.84 4.76
CA ILE A 43 -21.51 -7.12 4.35
C ILE A 43 -22.10 -7.73 3.07
N PHE A 44 -21.25 -7.98 2.08
CA PHE A 44 -21.56 -8.52 0.76
C PHE A 44 -20.85 -9.88 0.60
N ARG A 45 -21.54 -10.97 0.95
CA ARG A 45 -21.00 -12.34 0.87
C ARG A 45 -20.48 -12.73 -0.50
N ASP A 46 -21.08 -12.18 -1.56
CA ASP A 46 -20.61 -12.37 -2.92
C ASP A 46 -19.68 -11.21 -3.32
N PRO A 47 -18.38 -11.45 -3.60
CA PRO A 47 -17.46 -10.45 -4.13
C PRO A 47 -17.97 -9.77 -5.40
N ARG A 48 -18.78 -10.48 -6.19
CA ARG A 48 -19.31 -10.03 -7.47
C ARG A 48 -20.66 -9.33 -7.35
N ALA A 49 -21.10 -9.06 -6.11
CA ALA A 49 -22.30 -8.26 -5.89
C ALA A 49 -22.14 -6.88 -6.55
N VAL A 50 -23.02 -6.62 -7.51
CA VAL A 50 -23.01 -5.42 -8.34
C VAL A 50 -23.43 -4.22 -7.50
N LEU A 51 -22.62 -3.16 -7.52
CA LEU A 51 -22.95 -1.87 -6.91
C LEU A 51 -23.67 -0.95 -7.89
N PHE A 52 -23.23 -0.96 -9.15
CA PHE A 52 -23.76 -0.10 -10.20
C PHE A 52 -23.97 -0.90 -11.48
N ASP A 53 -25.09 -0.65 -12.13
CA ASP A 53 -25.38 -1.12 -13.49
C ASP A 53 -25.64 0.12 -14.34
N ILE A 54 -24.72 0.43 -15.26
CA ILE A 54 -24.83 1.56 -16.17
C ILE A 54 -24.70 1.03 -17.59
N GLU A 55 -25.81 1.07 -18.34
CA GLU A 55 -25.85 0.70 -19.76
C GLU A 55 -25.26 -0.70 -20.07
N GLY A 56 -25.43 -1.66 -19.15
CA GLY A 56 -24.92 -3.02 -19.29
C GLY A 56 -23.50 -3.24 -18.76
N TYR A 57 -22.81 -2.17 -18.35
CA TYR A 57 -21.59 -2.27 -17.55
C TYR A 57 -21.95 -2.47 -16.07
N LYS A 58 -21.60 -3.64 -15.54
CA LYS A 58 -21.84 -4.02 -14.15
C LYS A 58 -20.55 -3.90 -13.37
N LEU A 59 -20.53 -3.00 -12.38
CA LEU A 59 -19.37 -2.80 -11.51
C LEU A 59 -19.64 -3.44 -10.15
N ALA A 60 -18.86 -4.47 -9.82
CA ALA A 60 -18.90 -5.12 -8.52
C ALA A 60 -18.08 -4.35 -7.48
N TRP A 61 -18.44 -4.49 -6.20
CA TRP A 61 -17.73 -3.80 -5.12
C TRP A 61 -16.25 -4.19 -5.05
N VAL A 62 -15.95 -5.45 -5.37
CA VAL A 62 -14.58 -5.95 -5.34
C VAL A 62 -13.71 -5.36 -6.45
N GLU A 63 -14.30 -5.01 -7.59
CA GLU A 63 -13.59 -4.35 -8.69
C GLU A 63 -13.21 -2.92 -8.30
N VAL A 64 -14.11 -2.20 -7.61
CA VAL A 64 -13.80 -0.91 -7.01
C VAL A 64 -12.64 -1.03 -6.02
N LEU A 65 -12.65 -2.09 -5.19
CA LEU A 65 -11.58 -2.35 -4.24
C LEU A 65 -10.25 -2.68 -4.92
N MET A 66 -10.25 -3.42 -6.03
CA MET A 66 -9.04 -3.70 -6.81
C MET A 66 -8.44 -2.44 -7.43
N VAL A 67 -9.28 -1.55 -7.96
CA VAL A 67 -8.82 -0.24 -8.47
C VAL A 67 -8.21 0.58 -7.33
N ALA A 68 -8.88 0.64 -6.18
CA ALA A 68 -8.34 1.31 -5.00
C ALA A 68 -7.00 0.68 -4.55
N ALA A 69 -6.88 -0.64 -4.57
CA ALA A 69 -5.65 -1.36 -4.25
C ALA A 69 -4.51 -1.00 -5.19
N ALA A 70 -4.77 -0.90 -6.50
CA ALA A 70 -3.77 -0.48 -7.48
C ALA A 70 -3.30 0.96 -7.24
N ILE A 71 -4.21 1.88 -6.91
CA ILE A 71 -3.87 3.28 -6.58
C ILE A 71 -3.02 3.33 -5.31
N VAL A 72 -3.41 2.60 -4.27
CA VAL A 72 -2.66 2.52 -3.02
C VAL A 72 -1.26 1.94 -3.28
N ALA A 73 -1.14 0.91 -4.10
CA ALA A 73 0.15 0.34 -4.48
C ALA A 73 1.09 1.37 -5.12
N MET A 74 0.58 2.15 -6.07
CA MET A 74 1.36 3.22 -6.70
C MET A 74 1.78 4.30 -5.69
N ALA A 75 0.90 4.65 -4.74
CA ALA A 75 1.24 5.62 -3.70
C ALA A 75 2.30 5.10 -2.72
N GLU A 76 2.27 3.81 -2.36
CA GLU A 76 3.25 3.19 -1.46
C GLU A 76 4.65 3.15 -2.08
N GLN A 77 4.74 2.94 -3.39
CA GLN A 77 6.02 2.95 -4.12
C GLN A 77 6.75 4.30 -4.00
N LEU A 78 6.03 5.41 -3.85
CA LEU A 78 6.63 6.74 -3.64
C LEU A 78 7.32 6.86 -2.26
N LYS A 79 6.93 6.06 -1.26
CA LYS A 79 7.54 6.10 0.08
C LYS A 79 8.97 5.54 0.08
N VAL A 80 9.26 4.61 -0.83
CA VAL A 80 10.56 3.94 -0.98
C VAL A 80 11.44 4.56 -2.06
N SER A 81 11.00 5.63 -2.72
CA SER A 81 11.73 6.27 -3.81
C SER A 81 12.62 7.44 -3.38
N LYS A 82 12.89 7.60 -2.08
CA LYS A 82 13.69 8.72 -1.55
C LYS A 82 15.19 8.50 -1.81
N PRO A 83 15.87 9.36 -2.59
CA PRO A 83 17.30 9.22 -2.83
C PRO A 83 18.11 9.33 -1.54
N GLY A 84 19.15 8.49 -1.41
CA GLY A 84 20.12 8.53 -0.32
C GLY A 84 19.64 8.05 1.05
N VAL A 85 18.42 7.53 1.13
CA VAL A 85 17.87 6.95 2.36
C VAL A 85 17.54 5.49 2.10
N ASN A 86 18.08 4.59 2.93
CA ASN A 86 17.70 3.19 2.87
C ASN A 86 16.30 2.99 3.49
N GLN A 87 15.30 2.76 2.64
CA GLN A 87 13.90 2.56 3.01
C GLN A 87 13.53 1.08 3.05
N ILE A 88 14.48 0.18 3.30
CA ILE A 88 14.26 -1.27 3.35
C ILE A 88 13.15 -1.67 4.33
N ASN A 89 13.01 -0.96 5.45
CA ASN A 89 11.97 -1.22 6.44
C ASN A 89 10.57 -1.02 5.86
N GLU A 90 10.36 0.01 5.05
CA GLU A 90 9.07 0.26 4.39
C GLU A 90 8.78 -0.84 3.36
N ALA A 91 9.77 -1.23 2.56
CA ALA A 91 9.62 -2.33 1.60
C ALA A 91 9.32 -3.67 2.29
N LEU A 92 9.95 -3.95 3.43
CA LEU A 92 9.68 -5.14 4.25
C LEU A 92 8.28 -5.11 4.85
N LEU A 93 7.80 -3.95 5.33
CA LEU A 93 6.46 -3.82 5.88
C LEU A 93 5.38 -4.06 4.81
N ILE A 94 5.57 -3.51 3.60
CA ILE A 94 4.70 -3.80 2.45
C ILE A 94 4.70 -5.31 2.16
N GLY A 95 5.89 -5.92 2.08
CA GLY A 95 6.04 -7.34 1.82
C GLY A 95 5.47 -8.26 2.89
N LEU A 96 5.50 -7.85 4.15
CA LEU A 96 4.90 -8.62 5.25
C LEU A 96 3.40 -8.80 5.05
N VAL A 97 2.69 -7.78 4.56
CA VAL A 97 1.25 -7.89 4.28
C VAL A 97 1.00 -8.87 3.14
N ALA A 98 1.87 -8.90 2.13
CA ALA A 98 1.75 -9.86 1.04
C ALA A 98 1.92 -11.31 1.55
N VAL A 99 2.89 -11.54 2.45
CA VAL A 99 3.06 -12.85 3.11
C VAL A 99 1.80 -13.24 3.90
N VAL A 100 1.23 -12.31 4.68
CA VAL A 100 -0.02 -12.55 5.40
C VAL A 100 -1.15 -12.93 4.44
N GLN A 101 -1.32 -12.21 3.33
CA GLN A 101 -2.34 -12.53 2.33
C GLN A 101 -2.14 -13.91 1.69
N ILE A 102 -0.89 -14.28 1.37
CA ILE A 102 -0.58 -15.63 0.86
C ILE A 102 -1.00 -16.68 1.88
N VAL A 103 -0.67 -16.50 3.16
CA VAL A 103 -1.05 -17.43 4.24
C VAL A 103 -2.57 -17.54 4.35
N LEU A 104 -3.29 -16.41 4.36
CA LEU A 104 -4.75 -16.39 4.42
C LEU A 104 -5.38 -17.13 3.23
N PHE A 105 -4.87 -16.89 2.01
CA PHE A 105 -5.31 -17.59 0.81
C PHE A 105 -5.05 -19.09 0.92
N THR A 106 -3.84 -19.51 1.33
CA THR A 106 -3.49 -20.93 1.48
C THR A 106 -4.39 -21.63 2.51
N LEU A 107 -4.65 -20.99 3.66
CA LEU A 107 -5.56 -21.53 4.67
C LEU A 107 -6.97 -21.73 4.11
N GLY A 108 -7.49 -20.72 3.40
CA GLY A 108 -8.80 -20.81 2.73
C GLY A 108 -8.83 -21.91 1.67
N ALA A 109 -7.84 -21.96 0.78
CA ALA A 109 -7.75 -22.96 -0.28
C ALA A 109 -7.60 -24.39 0.26
N SER A 110 -7.03 -24.56 1.45
CA SER A 110 -6.92 -25.85 2.13
C SER A 110 -8.19 -26.27 2.90
N GLY A 111 -9.23 -25.44 2.92
CA GLY A 111 -10.50 -25.73 3.60
C GLY A 111 -10.46 -25.59 5.12
N VAL A 112 -9.55 -24.77 5.65
CA VAL A 112 -9.52 -24.48 7.09
C VAL A 112 -10.75 -23.65 7.46
N ALA A 113 -11.53 -24.16 8.41
CA ALA A 113 -12.76 -23.52 8.86
C ALA A 113 -12.52 -22.05 9.24
N GLY A 114 -13.36 -21.16 8.69
CA GLY A 114 -13.27 -19.72 8.92
C GLY A 114 -12.40 -18.94 7.92
N PHE A 115 -11.69 -19.62 7.00
CA PHE A 115 -10.86 -18.98 5.98
C PHE A 115 -11.44 -19.04 4.55
N ASP A 116 -12.63 -19.61 4.38
CA ASP A 116 -13.27 -19.77 3.06
C ASP A 116 -13.44 -18.44 2.31
N MET A 117 -13.61 -17.33 3.05
CA MET A 117 -13.73 -15.98 2.46
C MET A 117 -12.49 -15.52 1.68
N PHE A 118 -11.33 -16.16 1.90
CA PHE A 118 -10.08 -15.87 1.20
C PHE A 118 -9.87 -16.80 0.00
N ALA A 119 -10.63 -17.89 -0.12
CA ALA A 119 -10.47 -18.91 -1.16
C ALA A 119 -11.17 -18.56 -2.48
N ASN A 120 -10.96 -17.34 -2.99
CA ASN A 120 -11.57 -16.87 -4.24
C ASN A 120 -10.59 -16.10 -5.12
N THR A 121 -10.91 -16.02 -6.40
CA THR A 121 -10.10 -15.36 -7.42
C THR A 121 -9.87 -13.89 -7.09
N GLU A 122 -10.84 -13.21 -6.52
CA GLU A 122 -10.76 -11.79 -6.23
C GLU A 122 -9.72 -11.50 -5.12
N PHE A 123 -9.68 -12.32 -4.08
CA PHE A 123 -8.65 -12.24 -3.05
C PHE A 123 -7.27 -12.59 -3.59
N VAL A 124 -7.18 -13.57 -4.50
CA VAL A 124 -5.93 -13.88 -5.21
C VAL A 124 -5.44 -12.67 -6.00
N LEU A 125 -6.32 -11.99 -6.74
CA LEU A 125 -5.94 -10.80 -7.52
C LEU A 125 -5.43 -9.67 -6.61
N LEU A 126 -6.10 -9.41 -5.49
CA LEU A 126 -5.59 -8.44 -4.49
C LEU A 126 -4.21 -8.85 -3.95
N THR A 127 -4.02 -10.14 -3.69
CA THR A 127 -2.73 -10.69 -3.24
C THR A 127 -1.64 -10.49 -4.29
N LEU A 128 -1.95 -10.73 -5.57
CA LEU A 128 -1.01 -10.53 -6.67
C LEU A 128 -0.63 -9.06 -6.85
N ILE A 129 -1.57 -8.12 -6.72
CA ILE A 129 -1.25 -6.68 -6.72
C ILE A 129 -0.27 -6.36 -5.58
N ASN A 130 -0.52 -6.91 -4.37
CA ASN A 130 0.36 -6.70 -3.22
C ASN A 130 1.78 -7.27 -3.43
N VAL A 131 1.87 -8.50 -3.96
CA VAL A 131 3.16 -9.13 -4.26
C VAL A 131 3.91 -8.33 -5.32
N ALA A 132 3.24 -7.91 -6.39
CA ALA A 132 3.85 -7.12 -7.45
C ALA A 132 4.39 -5.78 -6.92
N GLN A 133 3.61 -5.04 -6.11
CA GLN A 133 4.13 -3.80 -5.51
C GLN A 133 5.30 -4.05 -4.56
N THR A 134 5.33 -5.17 -3.85
CA THR A 134 6.41 -5.50 -2.91
C THR A 134 7.71 -5.64 -3.68
N VAL A 135 7.69 -6.40 -4.77
CA VAL A 135 8.84 -6.58 -5.67
C VAL A 135 9.30 -5.24 -6.22
N VAL A 136 8.38 -4.42 -6.72
CA VAL A 136 8.69 -3.08 -7.24
C VAL A 136 9.27 -2.17 -6.16
N ALA A 137 8.75 -2.22 -4.93
CA ALA A 137 9.25 -1.42 -3.82
C ALA A 137 10.70 -1.76 -3.46
N PHE A 138 11.07 -3.05 -3.43
CA PHE A 138 12.46 -3.46 -3.27
C PHE A 138 13.35 -2.97 -4.41
N GLN A 139 12.89 -3.08 -5.66
CA GLN A 139 13.65 -2.62 -6.83
C GLN A 139 13.90 -1.10 -6.78
N ILE A 140 12.89 -0.30 -6.44
CA ILE A 140 13.00 1.16 -6.32
C ILE A 140 13.97 1.54 -5.19
N ASN A 141 13.86 0.90 -4.02
CA ASN A 141 14.76 1.15 -2.90
C ASN A 141 16.23 0.82 -3.27
N ALA A 142 16.45 -0.33 -3.94
CA ALA A 142 17.78 -0.72 -4.39
C ALA A 142 18.34 0.26 -5.44
N ALA A 143 17.54 0.66 -6.42
CA ALA A 143 17.94 1.58 -7.48
C ALA A 143 18.30 2.98 -6.94
N THR A 144 17.52 3.49 -5.99
CA THR A 144 17.79 4.79 -5.36
C THR A 144 19.08 4.77 -4.52
N LEU A 145 19.34 3.69 -3.78
CA LEU A 145 20.60 3.49 -3.05
C LEU A 145 21.81 3.43 -3.98
N MET A 146 21.73 2.63 -5.05
CA MET A 146 22.81 2.54 -6.04
C MET A 146 23.12 3.90 -6.66
N ARG A 147 22.09 4.67 -7.03
CA ARG A 147 22.27 6.01 -7.59
C ARG A 147 23.02 6.93 -6.63
N THR A 148 22.71 6.89 -5.33
CA THR A 148 23.41 7.71 -4.33
C THR A 148 24.87 7.31 -4.18
N ILE A 149 25.16 6.01 -4.07
CA ILE A 149 26.54 5.51 -3.94
C ILE A 149 27.39 5.90 -5.16
N SER A 150 26.82 5.80 -6.37
CA SER A 150 27.55 6.14 -7.61
C SER A 150 27.73 7.65 -7.83
N SER A 151 26.96 8.49 -7.13
CA SER A 151 27.00 9.95 -7.28
C SER A 151 27.77 10.69 -6.18
N GLY A 152 28.10 9.99 -5.09
CA GLY A 152 28.90 10.51 -3.98
C GLY A 152 30.35 10.09 -4.09
#